data_AF-A0A137RGY3-F1
#
_entry.id   AF-A0A137RGY3-F1
#
_cell.length_a   1.000
_cell.length_b   1.000
_cell.length_c   1.000
_cell.angle_alpha   90.00
_cell.angle_beta   90.00
_cell.angle_gamma   90.00
#
_symmetry.space_group_name_H-M   'P 1'
#
loop_
_entity.id
_entity.type
_entity.pdbx_description
1 polymer ?
#
loop_
_entity_poly.entity_id
_entity_poly.type
_entity_poly.pdbx_seq_one_letter_code
_entity_poly.pdbx_strand_id
1 'polypeptide(L)'
;MKKVILGAAALMFCGFAFAQRGGVETPTAPTGAETITNLSVDPNANTGQSTQTGDNNRVQVLQVGTSQSASTYQGNGSGIGGNLALITQVGAIQTTSGVRNDAEVHQMGSENKSITDQQGDYNEALTNQGMNDDGSSNNFAWIRQGTNEQAQDNMAEVNQDGDNNVAKTLQTFDGSSALINQVGDGNMAFSKQNAGANLTGGHQSEIWQQGDENKAFQDQKRGNDGNNSALIAQIGDGNEAQQTQENTGGAAAAQNEAFISQGDGTIASDLTTSIYFGRLTSIDDIQNGSYNPGSTDGRAFQNQLGVGNNAELYQNGDATNGSNYSEQNQTGDDNAAYVIQNLFGNPNGSGNSAWQDQTGNGNQAGIAQNGNTHKAYQFQDGNDNIAMSTQRGECNQVNTHQLGDDNYVQTAQRGMDNGILVVQDGGHSYSVQQNLTDGMPNGGNSVNVLQLNPNGTDPGIICDFPDMDTHTGNYGTPGLVIDDVCPGC
;
A
#
# COMPACT_ATOMS: atom_id res chain seq x y z
N MET A 1 7.80 52.36 15.71
CA MET A 1 7.09 51.57 14.68
C MET A 1 8.06 51.26 13.54
N LYS A 2 8.89 50.22 13.68
CA LYS A 2 9.73 49.70 12.59
C LYS A 2 8.91 48.62 11.89
N LYS A 3 8.54 48.88 10.64
CA LYS A 3 7.81 47.94 9.79
C LYS A 3 8.78 46.85 9.36
N VAL A 4 8.50 45.61 9.76
CA VAL A 4 9.16 44.41 9.25
C VAL A 4 8.62 44.19 7.84
N ILE A 5 9.49 44.36 6.84
CA ILE A 5 9.26 43.90 5.48
C ILE A 5 9.82 42.47 5.46
N LEU A 6 8.95 41.48 5.66
CA LEU A 6 9.26 40.09 5.36
C LEU A 6 9.14 39.92 3.84
N GLY A 7 10.30 39.76 3.21
CA GLY A 7 10.42 39.53 1.78
C GLY A 7 9.85 38.18 1.39
N ALA A 8 9.16 38.16 0.26
CA ALA A 8 8.59 37.02 -0.43
C ALA A 8 9.64 36.01 -0.98
N ALA A 9 10.78 35.86 -0.31
CA ALA A 9 11.87 34.96 -0.69
C ALA A 9 11.96 33.70 0.19
N ALA A 10 11.17 33.63 1.28
CA ALA A 10 11.08 32.44 2.14
C ALA A 10 9.92 31.50 1.78
N LEU A 11 9.23 31.74 0.66
CA LEU A 11 8.03 31.00 0.25
C LEU A 11 8.21 30.16 -1.03
N MET A 12 9.44 30.00 -1.54
CA MET A 12 9.71 29.32 -2.81
C MET A 12 10.62 28.08 -2.72
N PHE A 13 10.89 27.57 -1.51
CA PHE A 13 11.61 26.29 -1.32
C PHE A 13 10.80 25.22 -0.55
N CYS A 14 9.53 25.46 -0.24
CA CYS A 14 8.61 24.42 0.26
C CYS A 14 7.77 23.87 -0.89
N GLY A 15 8.46 23.37 -1.91
CA GLY A 15 7.91 23.01 -3.21
C GLY A 15 7.72 21.51 -3.43
N PHE A 16 7.73 20.68 -2.39
CA PHE A 16 7.18 19.33 -2.49
C PHE A 16 5.78 19.33 -1.90
N ALA A 17 4.84 19.60 -2.79
CA ALA A 17 3.49 19.05 -2.78
C ALA A 17 2.89 18.68 -1.41
N PHE A 18 2.31 19.67 -0.72
CA PHE A 18 0.88 19.54 -0.42
C PHE A 18 0.11 19.62 -1.74
N ALA A 19 0.34 18.66 -2.64
CA ALA A 19 -0.60 18.44 -3.73
C ALA A 19 -1.85 17.93 -3.02
N GLN A 20 -2.96 18.66 -3.16
CA GLN A 20 -4.25 18.05 -2.95
C GLN A 20 -4.27 16.79 -3.82
N ARG A 21 -4.23 15.61 -3.17
CA ARG A 21 -4.32 14.29 -3.80
C ARG A 21 -5.56 14.29 -4.70
N GLY A 22 -5.34 14.54 -5.99
CA GLY A 22 -6.38 14.69 -6.99
C GLY A 22 -6.68 13.33 -7.59
N GLY A 23 -7.64 12.61 -6.99
CA GLY A 23 -8.01 11.25 -7.40
C GLY A 23 -7.03 10.21 -6.88
N VAL A 24 -7.53 9.31 -6.03
CA VAL A 24 -6.81 8.41 -5.10
C VAL A 24 -6.42 7.07 -5.75
N GLU A 25 -6.73 6.85 -7.03
CA GLU A 25 -6.74 5.51 -7.63
C GLU A 25 -5.49 5.17 -8.44
N THR A 26 -4.72 6.18 -8.86
CA THR A 26 -3.50 5.95 -9.63
C THR A 26 -2.29 6.25 -8.76
N PRO A 27 -1.42 5.25 -8.51
CA PRO A 27 -0.10 5.48 -7.95
C PRO A 27 0.56 6.69 -8.62
N THR A 28 1.11 7.60 -7.82
CA THR A 28 1.83 8.75 -8.34
C THR A 28 2.98 8.24 -9.19
N ALA A 29 3.08 8.73 -10.43
CA ALA A 29 4.18 8.36 -11.30
C ALA A 29 5.50 8.85 -10.67
N PRO A 30 6.51 7.98 -10.52
CA PRO A 30 7.84 8.39 -10.15
C PRO A 30 8.39 9.52 -11.02
N THR A 31 9.27 10.31 -10.44
CA THR A 31 10.08 11.29 -11.13
C THR A 31 11.21 10.55 -11.87
N GLY A 32 11.39 10.87 -13.15
CA GLY A 32 12.46 10.27 -13.94
C GLY A 32 13.85 10.70 -13.47
N ALA A 33 14.82 9.80 -13.62
CA ALA A 33 16.21 10.06 -13.24
C ALA A 33 16.90 11.02 -14.23
N GLU A 34 17.83 11.84 -13.76
CA GLU A 34 18.60 12.76 -14.59
C GLU A 34 19.56 12.00 -15.53
N THR A 35 19.36 12.15 -16.84
CA THR A 35 20.34 11.72 -17.84
C THR A 35 21.50 12.72 -17.90
N ILE A 36 22.70 12.28 -17.51
CA ILE A 36 23.91 13.10 -17.53
C ILE A 36 24.35 13.38 -18.97
N THR A 37 24.76 14.63 -19.22
CA THR A 37 25.25 15.03 -20.54
C THR A 37 26.50 14.23 -20.94
N ASN A 38 26.48 13.63 -22.14
CA ASN A 38 27.62 12.89 -22.68
C ASN A 38 28.79 13.84 -23.01
N LEU A 39 29.91 13.65 -22.31
CA LEU A 39 31.16 14.41 -22.52
C LEU A 39 32.08 13.79 -23.59
N SER A 40 31.76 12.57 -24.05
CA SER A 40 32.47 11.86 -25.11
C SER A 40 31.99 12.30 -26.49
N VAL A 41 32.86 12.14 -27.49
CA VAL A 41 32.51 12.25 -28.91
C VAL A 41 31.76 11.02 -29.43
N ASP A 42 31.81 9.90 -28.68
CA ASP A 42 31.05 8.70 -28.97
C ASP A 42 29.63 8.83 -28.38
N PRO A 43 28.57 8.90 -29.21
CA PRO A 43 27.19 9.03 -28.74
C PRO A 43 26.70 7.83 -27.91
N ASN A 44 27.40 6.70 -27.98
CA ASN A 44 27.03 5.44 -27.34
C ASN A 44 27.75 5.21 -26.00
N ALA A 45 28.60 6.15 -25.58
CA ALA A 45 29.35 6.05 -24.33
C ALA A 45 28.43 6.16 -23.09
N ASN A 46 28.75 5.38 -22.05
CA ASN A 46 28.14 5.55 -20.73
C ASN A 46 28.59 6.88 -20.11
N THR A 47 27.70 7.49 -19.34
CA THR A 47 27.86 8.78 -18.68
C THR A 47 27.74 8.64 -17.17
N GLY A 48 28.47 9.48 -16.45
CA GLY A 48 28.44 9.48 -14.99
C GLY A 48 28.84 10.83 -14.41
N GLN A 49 28.19 11.21 -13.30
CA GLN A 49 28.55 12.37 -12.49
C GLN A 49 28.44 12.02 -11.01
N SER A 50 29.51 12.28 -10.26
CA SER A 50 29.50 12.15 -8.80
C SER A 50 29.96 13.44 -8.15
N THR A 51 29.11 13.99 -7.28
CA THR A 51 29.40 15.16 -6.45
C THR A 51 29.34 14.75 -4.98
N GLN A 52 30.46 14.88 -4.28
CA GLN A 52 30.54 14.57 -2.85
C GLN A 52 31.01 15.80 -2.09
N THR A 53 30.30 16.17 -1.03
CA THR A 53 30.63 17.29 -0.15
C THR A 53 30.67 16.84 1.30
N GLY A 54 31.63 17.32 2.09
CA GLY A 54 31.81 16.90 3.48
C GLY A 54 32.69 15.65 3.64
N ASP A 55 32.38 14.79 4.61
CA ASP A 55 33.32 13.80 5.16
C ASP A 55 32.86 12.36 4.89
N ASN A 56 33.81 11.48 4.55
CA ASN A 56 33.65 10.01 4.44
C ASN A 56 32.53 9.49 3.53
N ASN A 57 31.96 10.31 2.64
CA ASN A 57 31.02 9.86 1.64
C ASN A 57 31.72 8.94 0.62
N ARG A 58 31.08 7.87 0.16
CA ARG A 58 31.63 6.92 -0.82
C ARG A 58 30.61 6.59 -1.90
N VAL A 59 31.09 6.56 -3.15
CA VAL A 59 30.32 6.13 -4.32
C VAL A 59 31.08 5.03 -5.04
N GLN A 60 30.37 3.99 -5.47
CA GLN A 60 30.86 3.01 -6.44
C GLN A 60 29.85 2.91 -7.59
N VAL A 61 30.34 3.07 -8.82
CA VAL A 61 29.54 2.91 -10.05
C VAL A 61 30.17 1.84 -10.92
N LEU A 62 29.38 0.87 -11.36
CA LEU A 62 29.74 -0.13 -12.37
C LEU A 62 28.76 -0.04 -13.53
N GLN A 63 29.24 0.38 -14.70
CA GLN A 63 28.44 0.51 -15.92
C GLN A 63 29.01 -0.40 -17.02
N VAL A 64 28.22 -1.37 -17.46
CA VAL A 64 28.52 -2.29 -18.55
C VAL A 64 27.33 -2.30 -19.51
N GLY A 65 27.46 -1.62 -20.64
CA GLY A 65 26.34 -1.40 -21.57
C GLY A 65 26.59 -0.21 -22.49
N THR A 66 25.51 0.33 -23.09
CA THR A 66 25.55 1.43 -24.05
C THR A 66 24.71 2.61 -23.54
N SER A 67 25.27 3.82 -23.55
CA SER A 67 24.56 5.05 -23.17
C SER A 67 23.88 5.02 -21.78
N GLN A 68 24.42 4.28 -20.82
CA GLN A 68 23.92 4.27 -19.43
C GLN A 68 24.28 5.58 -18.71
N SER A 69 23.43 6.08 -17.81
CA SER A 69 23.69 7.26 -16.99
C SER A 69 23.69 6.95 -15.49
N ALA A 70 24.66 7.48 -14.76
CA ALA A 70 24.69 7.45 -13.30
C ALA A 70 24.95 8.84 -12.71
N SER A 71 24.04 9.37 -11.91
CA SER A 71 24.20 10.64 -11.17
C SER A 71 24.20 10.37 -9.67
N THR A 72 25.16 10.93 -8.94
CA THR A 72 25.17 10.86 -7.48
C THR A 72 25.52 12.21 -6.87
N TYR A 73 24.75 12.62 -5.86
CA TYR A 73 25.06 13.75 -4.99
C TYR A 73 25.04 13.28 -3.53
N GLN A 74 26.15 13.44 -2.82
CA GLN A 74 26.27 13.11 -1.40
C GLN A 74 26.78 14.31 -0.61
N GLY A 75 26.10 14.66 0.47
CA GLY A 75 26.49 15.76 1.34
C GLY A 75 26.29 15.44 2.82
N ASN A 76 27.04 16.12 3.69
CA ASN A 76 26.87 15.96 5.14
C ASN A 76 25.53 16.53 5.63
N GLY A 77 24.91 17.47 4.91
CA GLY A 77 23.77 18.23 5.44
C GLY A 77 24.12 18.89 6.78
N SER A 78 23.27 18.70 7.78
CA SER A 78 23.54 19.05 9.19
C SER A 78 24.20 17.91 9.98
N GLY A 79 24.36 16.73 9.38
CA GLY A 79 25.01 15.54 9.93
C GLY A 79 26.54 15.50 9.74
N ILE A 80 27.10 14.29 9.87
CA ILE A 80 28.56 14.03 9.86
C ILE A 80 29.07 13.38 8.56
N GLY A 81 28.19 13.08 7.59
CA GLY A 81 28.57 12.39 6.36
C GLY A 81 28.63 10.86 6.51
N GLY A 82 29.50 10.21 5.74
CA GLY A 82 29.57 8.75 5.71
C GLY A 82 28.51 8.08 4.83
N ASN A 83 27.88 8.84 3.93
CA ASN A 83 26.86 8.32 3.02
C ASN A 83 27.50 7.37 1.98
N LEU A 84 26.83 6.25 1.70
CA LEU A 84 27.28 5.21 0.79
C LEU A 84 26.28 5.04 -0.37
N ALA A 85 26.78 5.08 -1.61
CA ALA A 85 26.01 4.78 -2.80
C ALA A 85 26.71 3.73 -3.65
N LEU A 86 25.97 2.69 -4.04
CA LEU A 86 26.41 1.66 -4.98
C LEU A 86 25.45 1.60 -6.16
N ILE A 87 25.93 1.91 -7.37
CA ILE A 87 25.16 1.81 -8.61
C ILE A 87 25.79 0.74 -9.50
N THR A 88 25.00 -0.23 -9.90
CA THR A 88 25.37 -1.27 -10.87
C THR A 88 24.37 -1.27 -12.02
N GLN A 89 24.85 -1.02 -13.22
CA GLN A 89 24.06 -1.02 -14.45
C GLN A 89 24.73 -1.99 -15.43
N VAL A 90 24.08 -3.12 -15.69
CA VAL A 90 24.65 -4.18 -16.54
C VAL A 90 23.63 -4.57 -17.60
N GLY A 91 24.06 -4.60 -18.86
CA GLY A 91 23.32 -5.31 -19.90
C GLY A 91 24.22 -6.11 -20.83
N ALA A 92 23.61 -6.89 -21.71
CA ALA A 92 24.34 -7.86 -22.51
C ALA A 92 25.26 -7.18 -23.53
N ILE A 93 26.46 -7.72 -23.73
CA ILE A 93 27.33 -7.37 -24.86
C ILE A 93 26.81 -8.08 -26.13
N GLN A 94 25.56 -7.80 -26.52
CA GLN A 94 24.99 -8.13 -27.85
C GLN A 94 24.16 -6.95 -28.37
N THR A 95 23.83 -6.94 -29.66
CA THR A 95 23.48 -5.73 -30.43
C THR A 95 22.25 -4.92 -29.99
N THR A 96 21.51 -5.33 -28.94
CA THR A 96 20.26 -4.68 -28.46
C THR A 96 19.93 -5.00 -26.99
N SER A 97 20.88 -4.88 -26.05
CA SER A 97 20.62 -4.98 -24.59
C SER A 97 21.61 -4.12 -23.78
N GLY A 98 21.20 -3.61 -22.61
CA GLY A 98 21.99 -2.71 -21.77
C GLY A 98 21.97 -1.24 -22.19
N VAL A 99 20.92 -0.80 -22.87
CA VAL A 99 20.82 0.55 -23.45
C VAL A 99 20.08 1.49 -22.49
N ARG A 100 20.71 2.63 -22.18
CA ARG A 100 20.04 3.80 -21.55
C ARG A 100 19.32 3.50 -20.23
N ASN A 101 19.98 2.79 -19.32
CA ASN A 101 19.54 2.77 -17.93
C ASN A 101 20.05 4.04 -17.23
N ASP A 102 19.18 4.71 -16.49
CA ASP A 102 19.47 5.94 -15.76
C ASP A 102 19.29 5.70 -14.25
N ALA A 103 20.32 5.98 -13.45
CA ALA A 103 20.30 5.86 -12.00
C ALA A 103 20.74 7.16 -11.35
N GLU A 104 19.94 7.68 -10.41
CA GLU A 104 20.19 8.92 -9.69
C GLU A 104 20.08 8.68 -8.18
N VAL A 105 21.08 9.15 -7.42
CA VAL A 105 21.12 9.02 -5.96
C VAL A 105 21.49 10.34 -5.31
N HIS A 106 20.58 10.90 -4.52
CA HIS A 106 20.81 12.05 -3.66
C HIS A 106 20.75 11.65 -2.19
N GLN A 107 21.82 11.95 -1.45
CA GLN A 107 21.92 11.66 -0.02
C GLN A 107 22.46 12.86 0.74
N MET A 108 21.75 13.25 1.80
CA MET A 108 22.13 14.30 2.73
C MET A 108 22.03 13.76 4.15
N GLY A 109 22.96 14.16 5.03
CA GLY A 109 22.98 13.72 6.43
C GLY A 109 24.08 12.70 6.73
N SER A 110 23.77 11.69 7.56
CA SER A 110 24.76 10.77 8.12
C SER A 110 24.50 9.29 7.79
N GLU A 111 25.53 8.56 7.35
CA GLU A 111 25.51 7.09 7.21
C GLU A 111 24.36 6.52 6.35
N ASN A 112 23.75 7.32 5.46
CA ASN A 112 22.69 6.86 4.57
C ASN A 112 23.26 5.93 3.50
N LYS A 113 22.51 4.89 3.13
CA LYS A 113 22.94 3.83 2.20
C LYS A 113 21.93 3.68 1.07
N SER A 114 22.43 3.67 -0.15
CA SER A 114 21.66 3.43 -1.36
C SER A 114 22.35 2.37 -2.22
N ILE A 115 21.58 1.39 -2.69
CA ILE A 115 22.01 0.39 -3.66
C ILE A 115 21.03 0.40 -4.83
N THR A 116 21.54 0.58 -6.04
CA THR A 116 20.76 0.48 -7.28
C THR A 116 21.39 -0.57 -8.19
N ASP A 117 20.63 -1.61 -8.56
CA ASP A 117 21.00 -2.66 -9.52
C ASP A 117 20.01 -2.68 -10.67
N GLN A 118 20.44 -2.28 -11.87
CA GLN A 118 19.62 -2.24 -13.07
C GLN A 118 20.16 -3.20 -14.13
N GLN A 119 19.28 -4.06 -14.63
CA GLN A 119 19.54 -4.99 -15.72
C GLN A 119 18.52 -4.78 -16.84
N GLY A 120 18.93 -4.93 -18.10
CA GLY A 120 18.06 -4.70 -19.26
C GLY A 120 18.21 -3.29 -19.84
N ASP A 121 17.13 -2.72 -20.39
CA ASP A 121 17.14 -1.46 -21.17
C ASP A 121 16.18 -0.42 -20.59
N TYR A 122 16.46 0.89 -20.75
CA TYR A 122 15.53 1.97 -20.45
C TYR A 122 14.94 1.97 -19.01
N ASN A 123 15.67 1.43 -18.04
CA ASN A 123 15.23 1.45 -16.65
C ASN A 123 15.68 2.75 -15.96
N GLU A 124 14.80 3.33 -15.16
CA GLU A 124 15.02 4.55 -14.38
C GLU A 124 14.90 4.26 -12.88
N ALA A 125 15.90 4.71 -12.10
CA ALA A 125 15.92 4.54 -10.65
C ALA A 125 16.38 5.82 -9.96
N LEU A 126 15.53 6.38 -9.09
CA LEU A 126 15.82 7.58 -8.31
C LEU A 126 15.75 7.27 -6.81
N THR A 127 16.80 7.62 -6.08
CA THR A 127 16.82 7.55 -4.61
C THR A 127 17.13 8.92 -4.04
N ASN A 128 16.24 9.47 -3.21
CA ASN A 128 16.46 10.67 -2.41
C ASN A 128 16.40 10.32 -0.92
N GLN A 129 17.46 10.64 -0.18
CA GLN A 129 17.54 10.46 1.26
C GLN A 129 17.96 11.78 1.94
N GLY A 130 17.10 12.32 2.79
CA GLY A 130 17.37 13.56 3.55
C GLY A 130 17.31 14.84 2.74
N MET A 131 16.55 14.86 1.63
CA MET A 131 16.41 16.06 0.80
C MET A 131 15.57 17.15 1.47
N ASN A 132 14.65 16.77 2.36
CA ASN A 132 13.87 17.72 3.17
C ASN A 132 14.22 17.69 4.66
N ASP A 133 14.98 16.69 5.11
CA ASP A 133 15.59 16.63 6.43
C ASP A 133 17.09 16.38 6.31
N ASP A 134 17.88 17.47 6.30
CA ASP A 134 19.33 17.42 6.12
C ASP A 134 20.09 16.79 7.31
N GLY A 135 19.37 16.40 8.38
CA GLY A 135 19.85 15.62 9.52
C GLY A 135 19.62 14.12 9.40
N SER A 136 18.91 13.67 8.35
CA SER A 136 18.54 12.26 8.14
C SER A 136 19.72 11.31 8.30
N SER A 137 19.52 10.24 9.06
CA SER A 137 20.59 9.28 9.36
C SER A 137 20.17 7.81 9.20
N ASN A 138 21.14 6.98 8.81
CA ASN A 138 20.98 5.53 8.74
C ASN A 138 19.84 5.02 7.84
N ASN A 139 19.37 5.82 6.88
CA ASN A 139 18.37 5.36 5.93
C ASN A 139 18.98 4.36 4.95
N PHE A 140 18.22 3.34 4.57
CA PHE A 140 18.62 2.31 3.61
C PHE A 140 17.61 2.21 2.47
N ALA A 141 18.07 2.42 1.25
CA ALA A 141 17.31 2.23 0.03
C ALA A 141 17.95 1.15 -0.85
N TRP A 142 17.14 0.23 -1.37
CA TRP A 142 17.58 -0.75 -2.35
C TRP A 142 16.60 -0.86 -3.51
N ILE A 143 17.04 -0.49 -4.72
CA ILE A 143 16.29 -0.66 -5.95
C ILE A 143 16.96 -1.75 -6.78
N ARG A 144 16.18 -2.75 -7.19
CA ARG A 144 16.60 -3.76 -8.15
C ARG A 144 15.59 -3.89 -9.28
N GLN A 145 16.05 -3.63 -10.49
CA GLN A 145 15.27 -3.76 -11.73
C GLN A 145 15.89 -4.85 -12.61
N GLY A 146 15.10 -5.89 -12.89
CA GLY A 146 15.45 -7.00 -13.77
C GLY A 146 15.96 -8.27 -13.10
N THR A 147 15.80 -9.37 -13.84
CA THR A 147 16.47 -10.65 -13.59
C THR A 147 16.89 -11.25 -14.92
N ASN A 148 18.18 -11.59 -15.07
CA ASN A 148 18.72 -12.13 -16.32
C ASN A 148 18.44 -11.23 -17.54
N GLU A 149 18.63 -9.92 -17.40
CA GLU A 149 18.55 -8.95 -18.52
C GLU A 149 17.13 -8.75 -19.09
N GLN A 150 16.09 -9.26 -18.40
CA GLN A 150 14.69 -9.10 -18.78
C GLN A 150 14.04 -8.01 -17.91
N ALA A 151 14.33 -6.74 -18.23
CA ALA A 151 13.63 -5.59 -17.70
C ALA A 151 13.78 -4.39 -18.63
N GLN A 152 12.66 -3.94 -19.19
CA GLN A 152 12.58 -2.79 -20.08
C GLN A 152 11.57 -1.77 -19.53
N ASP A 153 11.91 -0.48 -19.60
CA ASP A 153 11.00 0.61 -19.24
C ASP A 153 10.46 0.56 -17.78
N ASN A 154 11.23 0.05 -16.82
CA ASN A 154 10.83 0.14 -15.41
C ASN A 154 11.26 1.46 -14.77
N MET A 155 10.43 1.96 -13.86
CA MET A 155 10.70 3.18 -13.13
C MET A 155 10.52 2.94 -11.63
N ALA A 156 11.51 3.35 -10.83
CA ALA A 156 11.48 3.20 -9.38
C ALA A 156 11.97 4.48 -8.70
N GLU A 157 11.21 4.98 -7.73
CA GLU A 157 11.60 6.11 -6.89
C GLU A 157 11.48 5.75 -5.41
N VAL A 158 12.50 6.12 -4.64
CA VAL A 158 12.53 6.00 -3.19
C VAL A 158 12.89 7.36 -2.58
N ASN A 159 11.98 7.90 -1.77
CA ASN A 159 12.18 9.11 -0.99
C ASN A 159 12.14 8.76 0.52
N GLN A 160 13.18 9.11 1.28
CA GLN A 160 13.24 8.87 2.72
C GLN A 160 13.75 10.11 3.45
N ASP A 161 12.94 10.67 4.33
CA ASP A 161 13.32 11.78 5.22
C ASP A 161 13.13 11.33 6.69
N GLY A 162 14.15 11.45 7.53
CA GLY A 162 14.16 10.99 8.94
C GLY A 162 15.25 9.94 9.22
N ASP A 163 15.12 9.17 10.30
CA ASP A 163 16.15 8.23 10.76
C ASP A 163 15.76 6.74 10.59
N ASN A 164 16.74 5.89 10.24
CA ASN A 164 16.61 4.43 10.22
C ASN A 164 15.49 3.86 9.30
N ASN A 165 15.04 4.60 8.29
CA ASN A 165 14.03 4.11 7.35
C ASN A 165 14.64 3.09 6.38
N VAL A 166 13.87 2.06 6.02
CA VAL A 166 14.26 0.99 5.11
C VAL A 166 13.25 0.89 3.97
N ALA A 167 13.70 1.14 2.74
CA ALA A 167 12.90 1.02 1.53
C ALA A 167 13.55 0.04 0.56
N LYS A 168 12.73 -0.87 0.00
CA LYS A 168 13.16 -1.84 -1.00
C LYS A 168 12.19 -1.87 -2.16
N THR A 169 12.72 -1.89 -3.38
CA THR A 169 11.94 -2.05 -4.61
C THR A 169 12.57 -3.16 -5.45
N LEU A 170 11.78 -4.17 -5.79
CA LEU A 170 12.17 -5.24 -6.71
C LEU A 170 11.18 -5.31 -7.88
N GLN A 171 11.64 -4.94 -9.06
CA GLN A 171 10.86 -5.00 -10.31
C GLN A 171 11.49 -6.03 -11.24
N THR A 172 10.71 -6.96 -11.78
CA THR A 172 11.18 -7.92 -12.79
C THR A 172 10.31 -7.83 -14.03
N PHE A 173 10.93 -7.98 -15.21
CA PHE A 173 10.31 -7.78 -16.53
C PHE A 173 9.95 -6.32 -16.79
N ASP A 174 8.93 -6.00 -17.60
CA ASP A 174 8.83 -4.71 -18.27
C ASP A 174 7.73 -3.78 -17.70
N GLY A 175 7.92 -2.47 -17.88
CA GLY A 175 6.89 -1.44 -17.75
C GLY A 175 6.38 -1.14 -16.34
N SER A 176 7.05 -1.64 -15.30
CA SER A 176 6.57 -1.49 -13.92
C SER A 176 7.01 -0.16 -13.29
N SER A 177 6.15 0.42 -12.48
CA SER A 177 6.35 1.68 -11.77
C SER A 177 6.18 1.47 -10.27
N ALA A 178 7.16 1.90 -9.47
CA ALA A 178 7.14 1.80 -8.02
C ALA A 178 7.60 3.11 -7.37
N LEU A 179 6.79 3.63 -6.44
CA LEU A 179 7.12 4.79 -5.62
C LEU A 179 7.07 4.41 -4.15
N ILE A 180 8.13 4.69 -3.40
CA ILE A 180 8.15 4.57 -1.94
C ILE A 180 8.51 5.93 -1.35
N ASN A 181 7.68 6.45 -0.46
CA ASN A 181 7.95 7.68 0.27
C ASN A 181 7.76 7.46 1.78
N GLN A 182 8.81 7.69 2.55
CA GLN A 182 8.84 7.47 4.01
C GLN A 182 9.30 8.74 4.72
N VAL A 183 8.49 9.20 5.68
CA VAL A 183 8.81 10.36 6.53
C VAL A 183 8.66 9.96 8.00
N GLY A 184 9.70 10.15 8.80
CA GLY A 184 9.73 9.78 10.23
C GLY A 184 10.80 8.74 10.53
N ASP A 185 10.69 8.01 11.65
CA ASP A 185 11.75 7.14 12.12
C ASP A 185 11.39 5.64 12.04
N GLY A 186 12.33 4.83 11.55
CA GLY A 186 12.22 3.37 11.60
C GLY A 186 11.15 2.74 10.69
N ASN A 187 10.65 3.48 9.69
CA ASN A 187 9.66 2.93 8.76
C ASN A 187 10.28 1.90 7.81
N MET A 188 9.53 0.86 7.48
CA MET A 188 9.93 -0.22 6.58
C MET A 188 8.93 -0.39 5.44
N ALA A 189 9.39 -0.29 4.20
CA ALA A 189 8.59 -0.47 3.00
C ALA A 189 9.28 -1.43 2.03
N PHE A 190 8.52 -2.40 1.50
CA PHE A 190 9.00 -3.27 0.44
C PHE A 190 7.95 -3.43 -0.66
N SER A 191 8.29 -2.97 -1.87
CA SER A 191 7.52 -3.18 -3.09
C SER A 191 8.19 -4.26 -3.95
N LYS A 192 7.41 -5.27 -4.33
CA LYS A 192 7.83 -6.34 -5.22
C LYS A 192 6.82 -6.48 -6.36
N GLN A 193 7.29 -6.26 -7.58
CA GLN A 193 6.50 -6.32 -8.80
C GLN A 193 7.12 -7.34 -9.75
N ASN A 194 6.36 -8.41 -10.04
CA ASN A 194 6.78 -9.45 -10.97
C ASN A 194 5.85 -9.44 -12.18
N ALA A 195 6.20 -8.64 -13.19
CA ALA A 195 5.39 -8.46 -14.41
C ALA A 195 5.48 -9.66 -15.37
N GLY A 196 4.63 -9.63 -16.41
CA GLY A 196 4.63 -10.59 -17.52
C GLY A 196 5.87 -10.50 -18.41
N ALA A 197 6.00 -11.39 -19.40
CA ALA A 197 7.15 -11.37 -20.32
C ALA A 197 7.09 -10.18 -21.29
N ASN A 198 8.17 -9.93 -22.03
CA ASN A 198 8.38 -8.74 -22.87
C ASN A 198 7.13 -8.27 -23.67
N LEU A 199 6.84 -6.95 -23.62
CA LEU A 199 5.68 -6.24 -24.22
C LEU A 199 4.32 -6.35 -23.49
N THR A 200 4.29 -6.75 -22.23
CA THR A 200 3.06 -6.75 -21.41
C THR A 200 2.92 -5.45 -20.63
N GLY A 201 1.70 -5.08 -20.23
CA GLY A 201 1.53 -3.93 -19.34
C GLY A 201 2.19 -4.21 -17.98
N GLY A 202 2.87 -3.21 -17.42
CA GLY A 202 3.55 -3.37 -16.14
C GLY A 202 2.61 -3.19 -14.95
N HIS A 203 3.18 -3.25 -13.75
CA HIS A 203 2.45 -3.03 -12.50
C HIS A 203 2.70 -1.64 -11.93
N GLN A 204 1.74 -1.10 -11.18
CA GLN A 204 1.89 0.16 -10.47
C GLN A 204 1.80 -0.08 -8.96
N SER A 205 2.78 0.43 -8.22
CA SER A 205 2.90 0.27 -6.77
C SER A 205 3.27 1.62 -6.16
N GLU A 206 2.55 2.01 -5.12
CA GLU A 206 2.93 3.13 -4.26
C GLU A 206 2.79 2.75 -2.79
N ILE A 207 3.83 3.08 -2.01
CA ILE A 207 3.84 2.98 -0.56
C ILE A 207 4.17 4.36 0.00
N TRP A 208 3.27 4.91 0.79
CA TRP A 208 3.48 6.17 1.52
C TRP A 208 3.35 5.94 3.02
N GLN A 209 4.39 6.28 3.77
CA GLN A 209 4.43 6.13 5.22
C GLN A 209 4.83 7.44 5.89
N GLN A 210 4.06 7.89 6.87
CA GLN A 210 4.33 9.05 7.68
C GLN A 210 4.14 8.72 9.17
N GLY A 211 5.17 8.91 9.98
CA GLY A 211 5.19 8.58 11.41
C GLY A 211 6.30 7.58 11.71
N ASP A 212 6.21 6.86 12.83
CA ASP A 212 7.30 6.00 13.30
C ASP A 212 6.95 4.49 13.20
N GLU A 213 7.96 3.65 12.93
CA GLU A 213 7.86 2.18 12.95
C GLU A 213 6.79 1.54 12.04
N ASN A 214 6.28 2.24 11.01
CA ASN A 214 5.30 1.67 10.09
C ASN A 214 5.93 0.62 9.16
N LYS A 215 5.17 -0.43 8.83
CA LYS A 215 5.57 -1.55 7.96
C LYS A 215 4.59 -1.73 6.81
N ALA A 216 5.10 -1.72 5.59
CA ALA A 216 4.32 -1.91 4.38
C ALA A 216 4.98 -2.92 3.45
N PHE A 217 4.19 -3.87 2.96
CA PHE A 217 4.61 -4.86 1.97
C PHE A 217 3.62 -4.97 0.82
N GLN A 218 4.09 -4.83 -0.41
CA GLN A 218 3.29 -5.04 -1.62
C GLN A 218 3.94 -6.11 -2.50
N ASP A 219 3.20 -7.16 -2.83
CA ASP A 219 3.61 -8.22 -3.77
C ASP A 219 2.60 -8.33 -4.92
N GLN A 220 2.95 -7.76 -6.07
CA GLN A 220 2.17 -7.88 -7.30
C GLN A 220 2.75 -9.01 -8.15
N LYS A 221 2.05 -10.14 -8.18
CA LYS A 221 2.48 -11.39 -8.80
C LYS A 221 2.03 -11.48 -10.25
N ARG A 222 2.88 -12.16 -11.03
CA ARG A 222 2.64 -12.53 -12.41
C ARG A 222 1.44 -13.47 -12.52
N GLY A 223 0.38 -13.04 -13.17
CA GLY A 223 -0.61 -13.95 -13.75
C GLY A 223 -0.45 -14.05 -15.28
N ASN A 224 -1.50 -13.80 -16.06
CA ASN A 224 -1.52 -13.96 -17.54
C ASN A 224 -1.30 -12.62 -18.29
N ASP A 225 -0.43 -11.76 -17.77
CA ASP A 225 -0.07 -10.44 -18.36
C ASP A 225 -1.02 -9.27 -18.01
N GLY A 226 -2.02 -9.46 -17.14
CA GLY A 226 -2.86 -8.37 -16.63
C GLY A 226 -2.15 -7.44 -15.64
N ASN A 227 -2.50 -6.16 -15.66
CA ASN A 227 -1.91 -5.15 -14.77
C ASN A 227 -2.50 -5.24 -13.35
N ASN A 228 -1.72 -4.82 -12.37
CA ASN A 228 -2.12 -4.67 -10.97
C ASN A 228 -1.80 -3.24 -10.52
N SER A 229 -2.68 -2.63 -9.73
CA SER A 229 -2.48 -1.35 -9.06
C SER A 229 -2.64 -1.53 -7.56
N ALA A 230 -1.61 -1.19 -6.79
CA ALA A 230 -1.56 -1.33 -5.35
C ALA A 230 -1.08 -0.03 -4.70
N LEU A 231 -1.82 0.43 -3.70
CA LEU A 231 -1.45 1.61 -2.92
C LEU A 231 -1.63 1.32 -1.42
N ILE A 232 -0.56 1.54 -0.65
CA ILE A 232 -0.56 1.56 0.83
C ILE A 232 -0.24 2.98 1.28
N ALA A 233 -1.14 3.58 2.05
CA ALA A 233 -0.90 4.83 2.77
C ALA A 233 -1.03 4.59 4.28
N GLN A 234 0.02 4.87 5.04
CA GLN A 234 0.05 4.73 6.50
C GLN A 234 0.47 6.04 7.14
N ILE A 235 -0.38 6.59 8.01
CA ILE A 235 -0.13 7.78 8.81
C ILE A 235 -0.35 7.44 10.29
N GLY A 236 0.68 7.62 11.10
CA GLY A 236 0.70 7.28 12.52
C GLY A 236 1.84 6.32 12.84
N ASP A 237 1.73 5.57 13.93
CA ASP A 237 2.85 4.80 14.48
C ASP A 237 2.59 3.28 14.48
N GLY A 238 3.60 2.48 14.14
CA GLY A 238 3.57 1.02 14.28
C GLY A 238 2.59 0.29 13.35
N ASN A 239 2.02 0.95 12.34
CA ASN A 239 1.03 0.32 11.47
C ASN A 239 1.66 -0.75 10.56
N GLU A 240 0.97 -1.87 10.34
CA GLU A 240 1.37 -2.94 9.43
C GLU A 240 0.32 -3.12 8.31
N ALA A 241 0.78 -3.06 7.07
CA ALA A 241 -0.04 -3.24 5.88
C ALA A 241 0.62 -4.23 4.90
N GLN A 242 -0.15 -5.17 4.40
CA GLN A 242 0.27 -6.10 3.37
C GLN A 242 -0.78 -6.21 2.25
N GLN A 243 -0.33 -6.04 1.01
CA GLN A 243 -1.14 -6.27 -0.18
C GLN A 243 -0.49 -7.33 -1.07
N THR A 244 -1.28 -8.28 -1.55
CA THR A 244 -0.88 -9.26 -2.55
C THR A 244 -1.92 -9.33 -3.66
N GLN A 245 -1.50 -9.19 -4.91
CA GLN A 245 -2.39 -9.21 -6.06
C GLN A 245 -1.87 -10.16 -7.13
N GLU A 246 -2.75 -10.96 -7.73
CA GLU A 246 -2.46 -11.85 -8.85
C GLU A 246 -3.57 -11.74 -9.92
N ASN A 247 -3.26 -11.04 -11.02
CA ASN A 247 -4.18 -10.87 -12.14
C ASN A 247 -4.11 -12.05 -13.11
N THR A 248 -5.10 -12.94 -13.08
CA THR A 248 -5.11 -14.16 -13.91
C THR A 248 -5.62 -13.94 -15.34
N GLY A 249 -5.97 -12.70 -15.69
CA GLY A 249 -6.41 -12.29 -17.02
C GLY A 249 -5.27 -11.95 -17.98
N GLY A 250 -5.62 -11.85 -19.27
CA GLY A 250 -4.71 -11.42 -20.35
C GLY A 250 -4.26 -9.96 -20.26
N ALA A 251 -3.36 -9.51 -21.13
CA ALA A 251 -2.88 -8.11 -21.21
C ALA A 251 -3.96 -7.01 -21.40
N ALA A 252 -5.20 -7.39 -21.73
CA ALA A 252 -6.35 -6.48 -21.87
C ALA A 252 -7.42 -6.67 -20.78
N ALA A 253 -7.16 -7.52 -19.78
CA ALA A 253 -8.05 -7.76 -18.67
C ALA A 253 -8.10 -6.54 -17.74
N ALA A 254 -9.23 -6.37 -17.05
CA ALA A 254 -9.36 -5.33 -16.03
C ALA A 254 -8.29 -5.51 -14.93
N GLN A 255 -7.82 -4.40 -14.39
CA GLN A 255 -6.76 -4.42 -13.37
C GLN A 255 -7.37 -4.85 -12.03
N ASN A 256 -6.58 -5.53 -11.20
CA ASN A 256 -6.94 -5.63 -9.79
C ASN A 256 -6.46 -4.35 -9.08
N GLU A 257 -7.35 -3.75 -8.30
CA GLU A 257 -7.11 -2.51 -7.55
C GLU A 257 -7.20 -2.78 -6.06
N ALA A 258 -6.11 -2.53 -5.33
CA ALA A 258 -6.04 -2.73 -3.89
C ALA A 258 -5.57 -1.44 -3.22
N PHE A 259 -6.36 -0.96 -2.26
CA PHE A 259 -6.04 0.23 -1.47
C PHE A 259 -6.14 -0.04 0.02
N ILE A 260 -5.04 0.20 0.75
CA ILE A 260 -5.00 0.24 2.22
C ILE A 260 -4.68 1.67 2.66
N SER A 261 -5.54 2.23 3.50
CA SER A 261 -5.35 3.52 4.16
C SER A 261 -5.44 3.34 5.67
N GLN A 262 -4.32 3.52 6.36
CA GLN A 262 -4.26 3.54 7.81
C GLN A 262 -3.95 4.97 8.27
N GLY A 263 -4.89 5.62 8.96
CA GLY A 263 -4.71 6.96 9.54
C GLY A 263 -4.76 8.15 8.57
N ASP A 264 -4.81 7.92 7.25
CA ASP A 264 -5.15 8.96 6.26
C ASP A 264 -6.66 9.24 6.25
N GLY A 265 -7.01 10.51 6.02
CA GLY A 265 -8.38 11.01 5.97
C GLY A 265 -8.93 11.20 4.57
N THR A 266 -8.12 10.89 3.56
CA THR A 266 -8.52 11.02 2.18
C THR A 266 -9.41 9.84 1.77
N ILE A 267 -10.72 10.05 1.87
CA ILE A 267 -11.76 9.15 1.39
C ILE A 267 -12.20 9.64 0.00
N ALA A 268 -11.53 9.20 -1.07
CA ALA A 268 -11.95 9.59 -2.42
C ALA A 268 -11.67 8.50 -3.45
N SER A 269 -12.41 7.41 -3.39
CA SER A 269 -12.30 6.25 -4.28
C SER A 269 -13.66 5.78 -4.82
N ASP A 270 -13.62 4.90 -5.82
CA ASP A 270 -14.77 4.28 -6.48
C ASP A 270 -15.70 3.47 -5.53
N LEU A 271 -15.17 2.69 -4.57
CA LEU A 271 -16.03 1.97 -3.61
C LEU A 271 -16.54 2.89 -2.49
N THR A 272 -15.85 3.99 -2.20
CA THR A 272 -16.38 5.01 -1.28
C THR A 272 -17.70 5.59 -1.80
N THR A 273 -17.81 5.85 -3.11
CA THR A 273 -19.07 6.37 -3.67
C THR A 273 -20.13 5.28 -3.77
N SER A 274 -19.78 4.11 -4.31
CA SER A 274 -20.73 3.06 -4.62
C SER A 274 -21.18 2.23 -3.41
N ILE A 275 -20.26 1.86 -2.51
CA ILE A 275 -20.54 1.05 -1.31
C ILE A 275 -20.73 1.93 -0.08
N TYR A 276 -19.79 2.82 0.25
CA TYR A 276 -19.89 3.60 1.49
C TYR A 276 -21.06 4.61 1.45
N PHE A 277 -21.05 5.55 0.51
CA PHE A 277 -22.14 6.53 0.35
C PHE A 277 -23.41 5.93 -0.26
N GLY A 278 -23.27 5.00 -1.20
CA GLY A 278 -24.42 4.40 -1.89
C GLY A 278 -25.19 3.40 -1.05
N ARG A 279 -24.53 2.71 -0.11
CA ARG A 279 -25.11 1.57 0.63
C ARG A 279 -24.96 1.75 2.13
N LEU A 280 -23.74 1.72 2.67
CA LEU A 280 -23.50 1.64 4.13
C LEU A 280 -24.13 2.81 4.90
N THR A 281 -24.03 4.04 4.40
CA THR A 281 -24.67 5.21 5.06
C THR A 281 -26.19 5.22 4.97
N SER A 282 -26.80 4.49 4.02
CA SER A 282 -28.25 4.29 3.96
C SER A 282 -28.75 3.26 4.98
N ILE A 283 -27.85 2.39 5.46
CA ILE A 283 -28.13 1.33 6.43
C ILE A 283 -28.09 1.88 7.85
N ASP A 284 -27.07 2.69 8.15
CA ASP A 284 -26.84 3.28 9.47
C ASP A 284 -26.08 4.61 9.37
N ASP A 285 -26.28 5.49 10.34
CA ASP A 285 -25.52 6.73 10.51
C ASP A 285 -24.12 6.42 11.07
N ILE A 286 -23.24 6.04 10.16
CA ILE A 286 -21.83 5.72 10.37
C ILE A 286 -20.90 6.94 10.21
N GLN A 287 -21.47 8.12 9.94
CA GLN A 287 -20.74 9.40 9.83
C GLN A 287 -20.86 10.24 11.11
N ASN A 288 -21.34 9.65 12.20
CA ASN A 288 -21.59 10.37 13.43
C ASN A 288 -20.28 10.84 14.07
N GLY A 289 -20.15 12.14 14.34
CA GLY A 289 -19.04 12.71 15.09
C GLY A 289 -17.96 13.35 14.22
N SER A 290 -16.82 13.67 14.84
CA SER A 290 -15.69 14.27 14.14
C SER A 290 -14.87 13.20 13.42
N TYR A 291 -14.17 13.62 12.37
CA TYR A 291 -13.14 12.83 11.70
C TYR A 291 -12.00 12.48 12.67
N ASN A 292 -11.48 11.25 12.55
CA ASN A 292 -10.39 10.74 13.40
C ASN A 292 -9.11 10.48 12.58
N PRO A 293 -8.13 11.40 12.59
CA PRO A 293 -6.83 11.16 11.94
C PRO A 293 -5.95 10.20 12.73
N GLY A 294 -5.05 9.52 12.03
CA GLY A 294 -4.04 8.67 12.63
C GLY A 294 -4.51 7.24 12.89
N SER A 295 -3.53 6.35 12.95
CA SER A 295 -3.68 4.95 13.29
C SER A 295 -2.45 4.52 14.09
N THR A 296 -2.65 3.73 15.13
CA THR A 296 -1.56 3.17 15.94
C THR A 296 -1.68 1.64 15.96
N ASP A 297 -0.60 0.96 15.63
CA ASP A 297 -0.48 -0.51 15.56
C ASP A 297 -1.51 -1.21 14.65
N GLY A 298 -2.18 -0.48 13.75
CA GLY A 298 -3.22 -1.02 12.88
C GLY A 298 -2.68 -2.12 11.98
N ARG A 299 -3.46 -3.17 11.73
CA ARG A 299 -3.08 -4.28 10.85
C ARG A 299 -4.09 -4.46 9.72
N ALA A 300 -3.60 -4.39 8.49
CA ALA A 300 -4.40 -4.46 7.28
C ALA A 300 -3.81 -5.45 6.27
N PHE A 301 -4.63 -6.39 5.82
CA PHE A 301 -4.24 -7.42 4.85
C PHE A 301 -5.23 -7.43 3.68
N GLN A 302 -4.72 -7.42 2.46
CA GLN A 302 -5.54 -7.58 1.24
C GLN A 302 -4.91 -8.60 0.30
N ASN A 303 -5.73 -9.54 -0.18
CA ASN A 303 -5.34 -10.53 -1.18
C ASN A 303 -6.39 -10.62 -2.29
N GLN A 304 -5.97 -10.40 -3.53
CA GLN A 304 -6.84 -10.43 -4.70
C GLN A 304 -6.32 -11.39 -5.76
N LEU A 305 -7.15 -12.36 -6.14
CA LEU A 305 -6.86 -13.37 -7.17
C LEU A 305 -7.97 -13.36 -8.23
N GLY A 306 -7.65 -13.01 -9.47
CA GLY A 306 -8.64 -12.95 -10.55
C GLY A 306 -8.52 -11.70 -11.42
N VAL A 307 -9.61 -11.24 -12.03
CA VAL A 307 -9.63 -10.07 -12.93
C VAL A 307 -10.59 -9.00 -12.40
N GLY A 308 -10.18 -7.74 -12.39
CA GLY A 308 -11.10 -6.62 -12.08
C GLY A 308 -11.56 -6.54 -10.62
N ASN A 309 -10.90 -7.24 -9.70
CA ASN A 309 -11.26 -7.15 -8.28
C ASN A 309 -10.83 -5.79 -7.71
N ASN A 310 -11.72 -5.17 -6.92
CA ASN A 310 -11.46 -3.93 -6.21
C ASN A 310 -11.62 -4.15 -4.69
N ALA A 311 -10.60 -3.84 -3.91
CA ALA A 311 -10.59 -3.93 -2.45
C ALA A 311 -10.07 -2.64 -1.83
N GLU A 312 -10.87 -2.09 -0.93
CA GLU A 312 -10.52 -0.88 -0.20
C GLU A 312 -10.68 -1.10 1.31
N LEU A 313 -9.66 -0.67 2.06
CA LEU A 313 -9.57 -0.82 3.49
C LEU A 313 -9.14 0.50 4.11
N TYR A 314 -9.99 1.05 4.97
CA TYR A 314 -9.76 2.26 5.74
C TYR A 314 -9.75 1.95 7.23
N GLN A 315 -8.63 2.23 7.89
CA GLN A 315 -8.43 2.01 9.31
C GLN A 315 -7.95 3.28 9.99
N ASN A 316 -8.73 3.78 10.93
CA ASN A 316 -8.39 4.95 11.74
C ASN A 316 -8.57 4.60 13.21
N GLY A 317 -8.03 5.42 14.12
CA GLY A 317 -8.13 5.18 15.55
C GLY A 317 -6.76 5.20 16.22
N ASP A 318 -6.62 6.10 17.20
CA ASP A 318 -5.37 6.36 17.93
C ASP A 318 -5.50 5.96 19.41
N ALA A 319 -6.24 4.89 19.69
CA ALA A 319 -6.35 4.38 21.05
C ALA A 319 -5.25 3.37 21.36
N THR A 320 -4.44 3.69 22.38
CA THR A 320 -3.39 2.85 22.97
C THR A 320 -3.85 1.49 23.55
N ASN A 321 -5.15 1.15 23.43
CA ASN A 321 -5.79 -0.01 24.05
C ASN A 321 -6.26 -1.09 23.06
N GLY A 322 -5.85 -1.03 21.79
CA GLY A 322 -6.04 -2.13 20.85
C GLY A 322 -5.96 -1.71 19.39
N SER A 323 -5.17 -2.42 18.60
CA SER A 323 -5.09 -2.19 17.16
C SER A 323 -6.34 -2.65 16.44
N ASN A 324 -6.70 -1.94 15.37
CA ASN A 324 -7.73 -2.42 14.44
C ASN A 324 -7.11 -3.47 13.51
N TYR A 325 -7.86 -4.53 13.25
CA TYR A 325 -7.51 -5.60 12.32
C TYR A 325 -8.51 -5.63 11.17
N SER A 326 -8.02 -5.73 9.95
CA SER A 326 -8.86 -5.91 8.78
C SER A 326 -8.18 -6.80 7.75
N GLU A 327 -8.95 -7.75 7.20
CA GLU A 327 -8.51 -8.65 6.15
C GLU A 327 -9.56 -8.75 5.05
N GLN A 328 -9.13 -8.68 3.80
CA GLN A 328 -9.99 -8.85 2.63
C GLN A 328 -9.35 -9.84 1.65
N ASN A 329 -10.04 -10.95 1.38
CA ASN A 329 -9.65 -11.96 0.40
C ASN A 329 -10.72 -12.04 -0.71
N GLN A 330 -10.31 -11.83 -1.96
CA GLN A 330 -11.19 -11.91 -3.12
C GLN A 330 -10.62 -12.90 -4.14
N THR A 331 -11.44 -13.87 -4.56
CA THR A 331 -11.12 -14.83 -5.62
C THR A 331 -12.22 -14.85 -6.68
N GLY A 332 -11.87 -14.59 -7.94
CA GLY A 332 -12.79 -14.54 -9.08
C GLY A 332 -12.77 -13.17 -9.76
N ASP A 333 -13.82 -12.84 -10.51
CA ASP A 333 -13.82 -11.65 -11.37
C ASP A 333 -14.79 -10.56 -10.87
N ASP A 334 -14.38 -9.29 -10.99
CA ASP A 334 -15.19 -8.10 -10.70
C ASP A 334 -15.80 -8.07 -9.27
N ASN A 335 -15.11 -8.62 -8.27
CA ASN A 335 -15.56 -8.53 -6.86
C ASN A 335 -15.18 -7.18 -6.23
N ALA A 336 -16.05 -6.64 -5.38
CA ALA A 336 -15.83 -5.41 -4.64
C ALA A 336 -15.89 -5.65 -3.12
N ALA A 337 -14.84 -5.29 -2.39
CA ALA A 337 -14.73 -5.43 -0.95
C ALA A 337 -14.37 -4.09 -0.30
N TYR A 338 -15.13 -3.67 0.70
CA TYR A 338 -14.93 -2.41 1.40
C TYR A 338 -14.97 -2.61 2.92
N VAL A 339 -13.90 -2.20 3.61
CA VAL A 339 -13.87 -2.11 5.08
C VAL A 339 -13.53 -0.70 5.51
N ILE A 340 -14.27 -0.19 6.50
CA ILE A 340 -13.98 1.08 7.18
C ILE A 340 -14.11 0.93 8.69
N GLN A 341 -13.07 1.31 9.43
CA GLN A 341 -13.01 1.22 10.89
C GLN A 341 -12.64 2.58 11.50
N ASN A 342 -13.54 3.11 12.34
CA ASN A 342 -13.36 4.34 13.16
C ASN A 342 -12.94 5.62 12.43
N LEU A 343 -13.23 5.75 11.13
CA LEU A 343 -12.93 6.95 10.35
C LEU A 343 -13.67 8.21 10.87
N PHE A 344 -14.88 8.03 11.39
CA PHE A 344 -15.68 9.06 12.06
C PHE A 344 -16.11 8.55 13.44
N GLY A 345 -16.26 9.43 14.42
CA GLY A 345 -16.88 9.09 15.70
C GLY A 345 -15.94 9.09 16.89
N ASN A 346 -15.81 7.96 17.59
CA ASN A 346 -15.03 7.90 18.82
C ASN A 346 -13.53 7.96 18.50
N PRO A 347 -12.81 9.04 18.88
CA PRO A 347 -11.38 9.15 18.59
C PRO A 347 -10.56 8.04 19.25
N ASN A 348 -11.09 7.43 20.33
CA ASN A 348 -10.49 6.31 21.04
C ASN A 348 -11.02 4.93 20.59
N GLY A 349 -11.67 4.85 19.41
CA GLY A 349 -12.12 3.60 18.82
C GLY A 349 -10.94 2.65 18.59
N SER A 350 -10.98 1.44 19.14
CA SER A 350 -9.87 0.47 19.11
C SER A 350 -10.33 -0.98 19.10
N GLY A 351 -9.46 -1.88 18.65
CA GLY A 351 -9.67 -3.33 18.74
C GLY A 351 -10.77 -3.88 17.83
N ASN A 352 -11.18 -3.15 16.79
CA ASN A 352 -12.16 -3.64 15.84
C ASN A 352 -11.52 -4.66 14.90
N SER A 353 -12.24 -5.73 14.58
CA SER A 353 -11.81 -6.78 13.65
C SER A 353 -12.84 -6.94 12.55
N ALA A 354 -12.39 -6.85 11.30
CA ALA A 354 -13.20 -7.04 10.12
C ALA A 354 -12.53 -8.07 9.20
N TRP A 355 -13.32 -8.98 8.65
CA TRP A 355 -12.84 -9.98 7.71
C TRP A 355 -13.87 -10.16 6.61
N GLN A 356 -13.42 -10.09 5.35
CA GLN A 356 -14.24 -10.34 4.17
C GLN A 356 -13.58 -11.40 3.27
N ASP A 357 -14.30 -12.49 2.99
CA ASP A 357 -13.94 -13.50 2.00
C ASP A 357 -14.99 -13.54 0.90
N GLN A 358 -14.58 -13.35 -0.35
CA GLN A 358 -15.45 -13.43 -1.53
C GLN A 358 -14.87 -14.42 -2.54
N THR A 359 -15.66 -15.42 -2.93
CA THR A 359 -15.34 -16.36 -4.01
C THR A 359 -16.45 -16.34 -5.05
N GLY A 360 -16.10 -16.16 -6.33
CA GLY A 360 -17.03 -16.09 -7.46
C GLY A 360 -16.96 -14.73 -8.16
N ASN A 361 -18.00 -14.36 -8.91
CA ASN A 361 -17.97 -13.17 -9.76
C ASN A 361 -19.00 -12.11 -9.32
N GLY A 362 -18.63 -10.83 -9.39
CA GLY A 362 -19.54 -9.70 -9.18
C GLY A 362 -20.04 -9.51 -7.75
N ASN A 363 -19.39 -10.15 -6.75
CA ASN A 363 -19.83 -10.04 -5.35
C ASN A 363 -19.47 -8.69 -4.75
N GLN A 364 -20.32 -8.15 -3.87
CA GLN A 364 -20.08 -6.90 -3.14
C GLN A 364 -20.19 -7.11 -1.62
N ALA A 365 -19.12 -6.77 -0.89
CA ALA A 365 -19.05 -6.87 0.56
C ALA A 365 -18.66 -5.52 1.17
N GLY A 366 -19.38 -5.09 2.20
CA GLY A 366 -19.13 -3.85 2.92
C GLY A 366 -19.23 -4.02 4.43
N ILE A 367 -18.21 -3.57 5.17
CA ILE A 367 -18.21 -3.51 6.64
C ILE A 367 -17.86 -2.09 7.09
N ALA A 368 -18.71 -1.50 7.95
CA ALA A 368 -18.41 -0.27 8.67
C ALA A 368 -18.50 -0.48 10.18
N GLN A 369 -17.41 -0.21 10.90
CA GLN A 369 -17.34 -0.33 12.36
C GLN A 369 -16.95 1.02 12.99
N ASN A 370 -17.76 1.51 13.93
CA ASN A 370 -17.50 2.74 14.69
C ASN A 370 -17.63 2.50 16.19
N GLY A 371 -16.50 2.39 16.88
CA GLY A 371 -16.45 2.11 18.31
C GLY A 371 -15.32 1.17 18.69
N ASN A 372 -15.53 0.39 19.74
CA ASN A 372 -14.52 -0.49 20.31
C ASN A 372 -14.88 -1.97 20.13
N THR A 373 -13.87 -2.82 19.88
CA THR A 373 -13.94 -4.28 20.00
C THR A 373 -15.03 -4.97 19.17
N HIS A 374 -15.40 -4.38 18.02
CA HIS A 374 -16.38 -4.97 17.10
C HIS A 374 -15.76 -6.16 16.35
N LYS A 375 -16.57 -7.16 16.03
CA LYS A 375 -16.18 -8.26 15.15
C LYS A 375 -17.18 -8.39 14.01
N ALA A 376 -16.68 -8.40 12.78
CA ALA A 376 -17.49 -8.63 11.59
C ALA A 376 -16.78 -9.63 10.68
N TYR A 377 -17.47 -10.72 10.35
CA TYR A 377 -17.06 -11.68 9.33
C TYR A 377 -18.11 -11.76 8.24
N GLN A 378 -17.68 -11.62 6.98
CA GLN A 378 -18.53 -11.77 5.81
C GLN A 378 -17.90 -12.79 4.86
N PHE A 379 -18.64 -13.86 4.58
CA PHE A 379 -18.26 -14.90 3.63
C PHE A 379 -19.30 -14.97 2.50
N GLN A 380 -18.85 -14.85 1.26
CA GLN A 380 -19.69 -14.98 0.06
C GLN A 380 -19.07 -16.01 -0.90
N ASP A 381 -19.82 -17.04 -1.26
CA ASP A 381 -19.43 -18.07 -2.24
C ASP A 381 -20.55 -18.24 -3.27
N GLY A 382 -20.32 -17.71 -4.48
CA GLY A 382 -21.29 -17.64 -5.57
C GLY A 382 -21.15 -16.35 -6.38
N ASN A 383 -22.11 -16.05 -7.24
CA ASN A 383 -22.08 -14.85 -8.07
C ASN A 383 -23.12 -13.80 -7.64
N ASP A 384 -22.81 -12.53 -7.89
CA ASP A 384 -23.72 -11.40 -7.69
C ASP A 384 -24.28 -11.28 -6.25
N ASN A 385 -23.56 -11.80 -5.24
CA ASN A 385 -23.97 -11.70 -3.85
C ASN A 385 -23.63 -10.35 -3.25
N ILE A 386 -24.47 -9.91 -2.32
CA ILE A 386 -24.35 -8.64 -1.63
C ILE A 386 -24.42 -8.83 -0.12
N ALA A 387 -23.40 -8.36 0.61
CA ALA A 387 -23.36 -8.34 2.06
C ALA A 387 -22.93 -6.97 2.60
N MET A 388 -23.78 -6.33 3.39
CA MET A 388 -23.51 -5.01 3.97
C MET A 388 -23.74 -5.04 5.49
N SER A 389 -22.74 -4.63 6.27
CA SER A 389 -22.79 -4.64 7.72
C SER A 389 -22.32 -3.33 8.33
N THR A 390 -23.10 -2.80 9.27
CA THR A 390 -22.71 -1.66 10.11
C THR A 390 -22.79 -2.00 11.59
N GLN A 391 -21.80 -1.56 12.35
CA GLN A 391 -21.74 -1.77 13.79
C GLN A 391 -21.26 -0.49 14.49
N ARG A 392 -22.01 -0.05 15.50
CA ARG A 392 -21.68 1.15 16.30
C ARG A 392 -21.85 0.92 17.80
N GLY A 393 -20.84 1.24 18.60
CA GLY A 393 -20.90 1.14 20.07
C GLY A 393 -19.73 0.38 20.66
N GLU A 394 -19.97 -0.75 21.33
CA GLU A 394 -18.91 -1.62 21.86
C GLU A 394 -19.28 -3.10 21.69
N CYS A 395 -18.29 -3.98 21.43
CA CYS A 395 -18.44 -5.44 21.44
C CYS A 395 -19.54 -6.04 20.53
N ASN A 396 -19.97 -5.37 19.46
CA ASN A 396 -20.96 -5.93 18.55
C ASN A 396 -20.33 -7.02 17.64
N GLN A 397 -21.10 -8.04 17.30
CA GLN A 397 -20.68 -9.19 16.49
C GLN A 397 -21.63 -9.43 15.32
N VAL A 398 -21.08 -9.49 14.10
CA VAL A 398 -21.80 -9.91 12.89
C VAL A 398 -21.02 -11.04 12.24
N ASN A 399 -21.73 -12.11 11.90
CA ASN A 399 -21.25 -13.18 11.03
C ASN A 399 -22.29 -13.41 9.93
N THR A 400 -21.91 -13.23 8.67
CA THR A 400 -22.78 -13.48 7.52
C THR A 400 -22.14 -14.44 6.54
N HIS A 401 -22.89 -15.49 6.17
CA HIS A 401 -22.53 -16.44 5.13
C HIS A 401 -23.59 -16.41 4.03
N GLN A 402 -23.16 -16.16 2.79
CA GLN A 402 -24.00 -16.24 1.60
C GLN A 402 -23.43 -17.28 0.65
N LEU A 403 -24.19 -18.35 0.43
CA LEU A 403 -23.86 -19.45 -0.48
C LEU A 403 -24.79 -19.40 -1.70
N GLY A 404 -24.27 -19.68 -2.88
CA GLY A 404 -25.04 -19.60 -4.14
C GLY A 404 -25.17 -18.17 -4.67
N ASP A 405 -25.98 -17.99 -5.70
CA ASP A 405 -26.06 -16.73 -6.45
C ASP A 405 -27.16 -15.77 -5.93
N ASP A 406 -27.05 -14.48 -6.24
CA ASP A 406 -28.07 -13.44 -6.05
C ASP A 406 -28.55 -13.23 -4.59
N ASN A 407 -27.74 -13.54 -3.57
CA ASN A 407 -28.13 -13.31 -2.18
C ASN A 407 -27.92 -11.85 -1.76
N TYR A 408 -28.79 -11.35 -0.88
CA TYR A 408 -28.71 -9.99 -0.34
C TYR A 408 -28.85 -9.99 1.20
N VAL A 409 -27.82 -9.54 1.91
CA VAL A 409 -27.88 -9.36 3.37
C VAL A 409 -27.48 -7.95 3.77
N GLN A 410 -28.27 -7.39 4.69
CA GLN A 410 -27.99 -6.11 5.34
C GLN A 410 -28.14 -6.24 6.84
N THR A 411 -27.10 -5.90 7.60
CA THR A 411 -27.09 -5.94 9.06
C THR A 411 -26.69 -4.59 9.64
N ALA A 412 -27.39 -4.15 10.68
CA ALA A 412 -27.08 -2.92 11.40
C ALA A 412 -27.23 -3.12 12.91
N GLN A 413 -26.20 -2.79 13.68
CA GLN A 413 -26.19 -2.92 15.14
C GLN A 413 -25.73 -1.63 15.81
N ARG A 414 -26.53 -1.09 16.74
CA ARG A 414 -26.11 -0.03 17.66
C ARG A 414 -26.10 -0.53 19.11
N GLY A 415 -25.20 0.01 19.93
CA GLY A 415 -25.16 -0.31 21.36
C GLY A 415 -24.08 -1.35 21.71
N MET A 416 -24.35 -2.15 22.74
CA MET A 416 -23.38 -3.07 23.33
C MET A 416 -23.73 -4.54 23.09
N ASP A 417 -22.74 -5.40 22.86
CA ASP A 417 -22.86 -6.87 22.90
C ASP A 417 -24.00 -7.46 22.02
N ASN A 418 -24.34 -6.82 20.90
CA ASN A 418 -25.33 -7.39 19.99
C ASN A 418 -24.68 -8.45 19.09
N GLY A 419 -25.41 -9.51 18.77
CA GLY A 419 -24.97 -10.59 17.89
C GLY A 419 -25.93 -10.81 16.72
N ILE A 420 -25.39 -10.89 15.50
CA ILE A 420 -26.13 -11.30 14.30
C ILE A 420 -25.39 -12.45 13.62
N LEU A 421 -26.14 -13.52 13.34
CA LEU A 421 -25.72 -14.58 12.45
C LEU A 421 -26.75 -14.73 11.34
N VAL A 422 -26.29 -14.64 10.09
CA VAL A 422 -27.12 -14.86 8.90
C VAL A 422 -26.43 -15.89 8.00
N VAL A 423 -27.14 -16.95 7.66
CA VAL A 423 -26.72 -17.96 6.69
C VAL A 423 -27.80 -18.06 5.60
N GLN A 424 -27.43 -17.81 4.34
CA GLN A 424 -28.33 -17.84 3.19
C GLN A 424 -27.80 -18.77 2.10
N ASP A 425 -28.69 -19.51 1.44
CA ASP A 425 -28.39 -20.36 0.27
C ASP A 425 -29.32 -20.02 -0.92
N GLY A 426 -28.77 -19.28 -1.89
CA GLY A 426 -29.32 -18.92 -3.20
C GLY A 426 -30.58 -18.03 -3.22
N GLY A 427 -30.47 -16.83 -3.78
CA GLY A 427 -31.58 -15.92 -4.10
C GLY A 427 -32.35 -15.36 -2.90
N HIS A 428 -31.81 -15.46 -1.68
CA HIS A 428 -32.49 -14.97 -0.48
C HIS A 428 -32.07 -13.54 -0.14
N SER A 429 -33.03 -12.79 0.42
CA SER A 429 -32.77 -11.47 0.98
C SER A 429 -33.14 -11.42 2.46
N TYR A 430 -32.29 -10.82 3.30
CA TYR A 430 -32.60 -10.60 4.72
C TYR A 430 -32.03 -9.27 5.21
N SER A 431 -32.78 -8.59 6.08
CA SER A 431 -32.34 -7.36 6.74
C SER A 431 -32.51 -7.49 8.25
N VAL A 432 -31.44 -7.21 8.99
CA VAL A 432 -31.43 -7.18 10.45
C VAL A 432 -31.07 -5.78 10.92
N GLN A 433 -31.84 -5.26 11.87
CA GLN A 433 -31.52 -4.02 12.57
C GLN A 433 -31.71 -4.23 14.07
N GLN A 434 -30.70 -3.88 14.86
CA GLN A 434 -30.74 -3.96 16.33
C GLN A 434 -30.39 -2.59 16.92
N ASN A 435 -31.31 -2.04 17.73
CA ASN A 435 -31.19 -0.75 18.43
C ASN A 435 -30.97 0.51 17.56
N LEU A 436 -31.31 0.48 16.26
CA LEU A 436 -31.14 1.65 15.39
C LEU A 436 -31.93 2.88 15.87
N THR A 437 -33.12 2.68 16.46
CA THR A 437 -33.98 3.76 16.99
C THR A 437 -33.72 4.13 18.46
N ASP A 438 -33.20 3.21 19.27
CA ASP A 438 -33.17 3.37 20.73
C ASP A 438 -31.83 3.87 21.29
N GLY A 439 -30.75 3.83 20.48
CA GLY A 439 -29.43 4.35 20.85
C GLY A 439 -28.74 3.60 22.01
N MET A 440 -27.53 4.05 22.36
CA MET A 440 -26.74 3.51 23.47
C MET A 440 -27.39 3.84 24.84
N PRO A 441 -27.30 2.99 25.89
CA PRO A 441 -26.39 1.85 26.06
C PRO A 441 -27.05 0.47 25.90
N ASN A 442 -28.28 0.40 25.38
CA ASN A 442 -29.01 -0.87 25.28
C ASN A 442 -28.29 -1.85 24.34
N GLY A 443 -28.40 -3.15 24.62
CA GLY A 443 -27.52 -4.17 24.04
C GLY A 443 -27.96 -5.60 24.31
N GLY A 444 -27.15 -6.57 23.89
CA GLY A 444 -27.40 -8.00 24.13
C GLY A 444 -28.46 -8.63 23.22
N ASN A 445 -28.86 -7.95 22.15
CA ASN A 445 -29.80 -8.53 21.19
C ASN A 445 -29.11 -9.61 20.36
N SER A 446 -29.80 -10.70 20.09
CA SER A 446 -29.30 -11.79 19.25
C SER A 446 -30.29 -12.12 18.14
N VAL A 447 -29.79 -12.26 16.92
CA VAL A 447 -30.55 -12.73 15.76
C VAL A 447 -29.77 -13.85 15.10
N ASN A 448 -30.43 -14.98 14.86
CA ASN A 448 -29.88 -16.12 14.14
C ASN A 448 -30.86 -16.50 13.01
N VAL A 449 -30.39 -16.44 11.77
CA VAL A 449 -31.19 -16.59 10.56
C VAL A 449 -30.54 -17.64 9.68
N LEU A 450 -31.33 -18.66 9.32
CA LEU A 450 -30.97 -19.69 8.34
C LEU A 450 -32.04 -19.69 7.24
N GLN A 451 -31.67 -19.37 6.01
CA GLN A 451 -32.55 -19.42 4.84
C GLN A 451 -31.96 -20.37 3.80
N LEU A 452 -32.71 -21.40 3.46
CA LEU A 452 -32.31 -22.45 2.51
C LEU A 452 -33.37 -22.60 1.43
N ASN A 453 -32.93 -22.96 0.22
CA ASN A 453 -33.84 -23.33 -0.86
C ASN A 453 -34.61 -24.64 -0.55
N PRO A 454 -35.73 -24.94 -1.23
CA PRO A 454 -36.52 -26.16 -0.99
C PRO A 454 -35.76 -27.48 -1.14
N ASN A 455 -34.63 -27.46 -1.86
CA ASN A 455 -33.71 -28.58 -2.06
C ASN A 455 -32.37 -28.39 -1.32
N GLY A 456 -32.20 -27.32 -0.54
CA GLY A 456 -30.98 -27.01 0.18
C GLY A 456 -30.73 -28.07 1.26
N THR A 457 -29.53 -28.63 1.28
CA THR A 457 -29.06 -29.42 2.42
C THR A 457 -28.66 -28.45 3.52
N ASP A 458 -29.11 -28.65 4.75
CA ASP A 458 -28.67 -27.89 5.93
C ASP A 458 -27.13 -27.84 5.98
N PRO A 459 -26.49 -26.72 5.61
CA PRO A 459 -25.04 -26.61 5.66
C PRO A 459 -24.55 -26.51 7.11
N GLY A 460 -25.48 -26.43 8.07
CA GLY A 460 -25.22 -26.12 9.46
C GLY A 460 -25.18 -24.61 9.70
N ILE A 461 -25.28 -24.26 10.98
CA ILE A 461 -25.05 -22.90 11.46
C ILE A 461 -23.56 -22.80 11.79
N ILE A 462 -22.77 -22.14 10.94
CA ILE A 462 -21.36 -21.86 11.19
C ILE A 462 -21.30 -20.63 12.10
N CYS A 463 -21.12 -20.84 13.39
CA CYS A 463 -20.97 -19.77 14.39
C CYS A 463 -19.49 -19.36 14.60
N ASP A 464 -18.55 -19.99 13.91
CA ASP A 464 -17.13 -19.83 14.16
C ASP A 464 -16.60 -18.56 13.51
N PHE A 465 -15.83 -17.79 14.28
CA PHE A 465 -14.96 -16.74 13.74
C PHE A 465 -13.58 -17.37 13.51
N PRO A 466 -12.98 -17.26 12.32
CA PRO A 466 -11.62 -17.71 12.09
C PRO A 466 -10.64 -16.97 13.03
N ASP A 467 -9.48 -17.60 13.31
CA ASP A 467 -8.41 -16.96 14.08
C ASP A 467 -7.77 -15.84 13.23
N MET A 468 -7.92 -14.60 13.67
CA MET A 468 -7.62 -13.39 12.89
C MET A 468 -6.17 -12.89 13.09
N ASP A 469 -5.21 -13.74 13.45
CA ASP A 469 -3.84 -13.32 13.85
C ASP A 469 -2.70 -14.12 13.20
N THR A 470 -2.82 -14.49 11.91
CA THR A 470 -1.99 -15.57 11.35
C THR A 470 -0.80 -15.20 10.45
N HIS A 471 -0.46 -13.92 10.21
CA HIS A 471 0.60 -13.58 9.24
C HIS A 471 1.65 -12.58 9.78
N THR A 472 2.88 -13.06 10.04
CA THR A 472 4.08 -12.21 10.21
C THR A 472 5.14 -12.63 9.18
N GLY A 473 5.35 -11.79 8.17
CA GLY A 473 6.40 -11.97 7.14
C GLY A 473 7.81 -11.73 7.70
N ASN A 474 8.81 -12.37 7.11
CA ASN A 474 10.21 -12.27 7.55
C ASN A 474 10.94 -11.09 6.86
N TYR A 475 11.38 -10.11 7.64
CA TYR A 475 11.94 -8.82 7.19
C TYR A 475 13.49 -8.77 7.11
N GLY A 476 14.18 -9.91 7.05
CA GLY A 476 15.66 -9.97 7.11
C GLY A 476 16.39 -9.07 6.09
N THR A 477 17.35 -8.28 6.56
CA THR A 477 18.28 -7.47 5.75
C THR A 477 19.52 -8.29 5.36
N PRO A 478 19.97 -8.27 4.09
CA PRO A 478 21.34 -8.67 3.75
C PRO A 478 22.31 -7.60 4.27
N GLY A 479 23.39 -8.01 4.94
CA GLY A 479 24.45 -7.09 5.32
C GLY A 479 25.21 -6.56 4.09
N LEU A 480 25.41 -5.25 4.02
CA LEU A 480 26.22 -4.59 2.99
C LEU A 480 27.54 -4.10 3.60
N VAL A 481 28.67 -4.50 3.00
CA VAL A 481 30.01 -3.95 3.25
C VAL A 481 30.57 -3.50 1.90
N ILE A 482 30.91 -2.22 1.78
CA ILE A 482 31.61 -1.67 0.60
C ILE A 482 33.07 -1.44 1.00
N ASP A 483 33.99 -2.11 0.30
CA ASP A 483 35.44 -2.03 0.55
C ASP A 483 36.02 -0.64 0.20
N ASP A 484 37.21 -0.35 0.73
CA ASP A 484 37.96 0.87 0.39
C ASP A 484 38.35 0.89 -1.09
N VAL A 485 38.26 2.07 -1.71
CA VAL A 485 38.83 2.29 -3.05
C VAL A 485 40.35 2.22 -2.92
N CYS A 486 40.94 1.14 -3.44
CA CYS A 486 42.37 0.83 -3.35
C CYS A 486 42.88 0.67 -1.90
N PRO A 487 42.77 -0.54 -1.31
CA PRO A 487 43.28 -0.81 0.04
C PRO A 487 44.77 -0.46 0.17
N GLY A 488 45.08 0.58 0.95
CA GLY A 488 46.46 1.01 1.22
C GLY A 488 47.01 2.15 0.34
N CYS A 489 46.16 2.96 -0.27
CA CYS A 489 46.55 4.23 -0.90
C CYS A 489 46.39 5.43 0.04
#